data_AF-A0A820JIE2-F1
#
_entry.id   AF-A0A820JIE2-F1
#
_cell.length_a   1.000
_cell.length_b   1.000
_cell.length_c   1.000
_cell.angle_alpha   90.00
_cell.angle_beta   90.00
_cell.angle_gamma   90.00
#
_symmetry.space_group_name_H-M   'P 1'
#
loop_
_entity.id
_entity.type
_entity.pdbx_description
1 polymer ?
#
loop_
_entity_poly.entity_id
_entity_poly.type
_entity_poly.pdbx_seq_one_letter_code
_entity_poly.pdbx_strand_id
1 'polypeptide(L)'
;MIYKHLPTDPDYQLLTHPITIEQYLMLPYVYPAFFTYDLQIVSPAYSAKVDLVKDESYGLVIIKTPNSTIELSGSLEDEAGNKIEGGHLVYLDKEDQTLWRCQFAPPKIGKYNIFIFVGQKSSQDQHSAAAVQFAFDVDHLPLPPISYPHIWSAFFDDNIEIIKPKNSRYIDWPSKANTGYCKILVRSSDKVYVSAGLKDGLTGNNVTNGTLVNFDHETHIWHCLFAPSNTGVPFELTLFARRPNEDKSHSVAEFILRPIPNNALTQSMTFPERYLPFCNAKCLLIEPLNGVLERQSFVHFRCQIPGAQQVNVTVDGEWIEDDPWKPNENDMFDGVIQVGNKEVIIYANFDSKSESYGGLLKYTVS
;
A
#
# COMPACT_ATOMS: atom_id res chain seq x y z
N MET A 1 -7.34 -37.94 3.99
CA MET A 1 -6.79 -39.32 3.94
C MET A 1 -5.98 -39.55 2.67
N ILE A 2 -6.48 -39.13 1.50
CA ILE A 2 -5.84 -39.30 0.18
C ILE A 2 -4.47 -38.63 -0.03
N TYR A 3 -3.99 -37.80 0.89
CA TYR A 3 -2.69 -37.13 0.76
C TYR A 3 -1.55 -37.88 1.48
N LYS A 4 -1.86 -38.88 2.29
CA LYS A 4 -0.87 -39.72 3.00
C LYS A 4 -0.86 -41.16 2.50
N HIS A 5 -1.96 -41.61 1.90
CA HIS A 5 -2.14 -42.96 1.43
C HIS A 5 -3.24 -42.99 0.37
N LEU A 6 -3.02 -43.76 -0.71
CA LEU A 6 -4.04 -44.10 -1.70
C LEU A 6 -4.58 -45.50 -1.40
N PRO A 7 -5.82 -45.64 -0.89
CA PRO A 7 -6.49 -46.94 -0.79
C PRO A 7 -6.53 -47.65 -2.14
N THR A 8 -6.26 -48.96 -2.12
CA THR A 8 -6.29 -49.82 -3.31
C THR A 8 -7.70 -49.99 -3.86
N ASP A 9 -8.69 -49.92 -2.97
CA ASP A 9 -10.11 -49.90 -3.33
C ASP A 9 -10.59 -48.45 -3.48
N PRO A 10 -11.09 -48.05 -4.67
CA PRO A 10 -11.66 -46.72 -4.91
C PRO A 10 -12.76 -46.33 -3.92
N ASP A 11 -13.56 -47.27 -3.42
CA ASP A 11 -14.67 -46.99 -2.51
C ASP A 11 -14.18 -46.56 -1.12
N TYR A 12 -12.97 -46.97 -0.72
CA TYR A 12 -12.33 -46.56 0.53
C TYR A 12 -11.59 -45.22 0.45
N GLN A 13 -11.54 -44.59 -0.72
CA GLN A 13 -10.96 -43.25 -0.85
C GLN A 13 -11.82 -42.18 -0.18
N LEU A 14 -13.12 -42.45 0.02
CA LEU A 14 -14.10 -41.53 0.61
C LEU A 14 -14.15 -40.16 -0.11
N LEU A 15 -13.87 -40.16 -1.41
CA LEU A 15 -13.98 -39.00 -2.29
C LEU A 15 -15.26 -39.12 -3.11
N THR A 16 -15.92 -38.00 -3.38
CA THR A 16 -17.06 -37.94 -4.32
C THR A 16 -16.67 -38.48 -5.70
N HIS A 17 -15.41 -38.31 -6.07
CA HIS A 17 -14.78 -38.91 -7.25
C HIS A 17 -13.43 -39.51 -6.82
N PRO A 18 -13.29 -40.84 -6.80
CA PRO A 18 -12.01 -41.49 -6.52
C PRO A 18 -10.94 -41.08 -7.54
N ILE A 19 -9.69 -40.98 -7.09
CA ILE A 19 -8.53 -40.63 -7.90
C ILE A 19 -7.67 -41.85 -8.23
N THR A 20 -6.95 -41.79 -9.35
CA THR A 20 -6.00 -42.83 -9.77
C THR A 20 -4.65 -42.70 -9.07
N ILE A 21 -3.78 -43.70 -9.22
CA ILE A 21 -2.40 -43.64 -8.70
C ILE A 21 -1.59 -42.54 -9.39
N GLU A 22 -1.81 -42.32 -10.68
CA GLU A 22 -1.18 -41.22 -11.42
C GLU A 22 -1.61 -39.87 -10.85
N GLN A 23 -2.90 -39.68 -10.58
CA GLN A 23 -3.43 -38.45 -9.95
C GLN A 23 -2.92 -38.28 -8.52
N TYR A 24 -2.80 -39.37 -7.75
CA TYR A 24 -2.23 -39.34 -6.40
C TYR A 24 -0.76 -38.90 -6.41
N LEU A 25 0.05 -39.41 -7.34
CA LEU A 25 1.46 -39.02 -7.50
C LEU A 25 1.63 -37.56 -7.94
N MET A 26 0.56 -36.96 -8.47
CA MET A 26 0.49 -35.56 -8.85
C MET A 26 -0.05 -34.67 -7.74
N LEU A 27 -0.33 -35.16 -6.53
CA LEU A 27 -0.83 -34.31 -5.44
C LEU A 27 0.27 -33.39 -4.87
N PRO A 28 -0.07 -32.18 -4.44
CA PRO A 28 0.87 -31.29 -3.77
C PRO A 28 1.32 -31.88 -2.43
N TYR A 29 2.50 -31.46 -1.99
CA TYR A 29 3.00 -31.84 -0.68
C TYR A 29 2.24 -31.08 0.40
N VAL A 30 1.54 -31.79 1.28
CA VAL A 30 0.77 -31.19 2.39
C VAL A 30 1.40 -31.52 3.73
N TYR A 31 1.43 -30.52 4.60
CA TYR A 31 1.98 -30.58 5.95
C TYR A 31 0.88 -30.90 6.98
N PRO A 32 1.24 -31.30 8.22
CA PRO A 32 0.24 -31.60 9.26
C PRO A 32 -0.78 -30.48 9.50
N ALA A 33 -0.36 -29.21 9.41
CA ALA A 33 -1.22 -28.06 9.62
C ALA A 33 -2.39 -28.01 8.63
N PHE A 34 -2.23 -28.50 7.40
CA PHE A 34 -3.32 -28.58 6.42
C PHE A 34 -4.53 -29.35 6.97
N PHE A 35 -4.28 -30.48 7.64
CA PHE A 35 -5.34 -31.29 8.24
C PHE A 35 -5.83 -30.72 9.56
N THR A 36 -4.92 -30.16 10.37
CA THR A 36 -5.27 -29.54 11.66
C THR A 36 -6.27 -28.39 11.48
N TYR A 37 -6.10 -27.61 10.41
CA TYR A 37 -6.95 -26.46 10.09
C TYR A 37 -8.08 -26.76 9.09
N ASP A 38 -8.27 -28.04 8.72
CA ASP A 38 -9.30 -28.51 7.77
C ASP A 38 -9.34 -27.72 6.45
N LEU A 39 -8.15 -27.46 5.89
CA LEU A 39 -8.01 -26.71 4.65
C LEU A 39 -8.41 -27.56 3.44
N GLN A 40 -8.89 -26.91 2.39
CA GLN A 40 -9.20 -27.56 1.11
C GLN A 40 -8.53 -26.81 -0.05
N ILE A 41 -7.90 -27.54 -0.95
CA ILE A 41 -7.33 -26.99 -2.18
C ILE A 41 -8.44 -26.96 -3.24
N VAL A 42 -8.89 -25.77 -3.61
CA VAL A 42 -9.89 -25.56 -4.65
C VAL A 42 -9.22 -25.47 -6.02
N SER A 43 -8.05 -24.82 -6.10
CA SER A 43 -7.25 -24.73 -7.31
C SER A 43 -5.76 -24.64 -6.97
N PRO A 44 -4.85 -25.31 -7.69
CA PRO A 44 -5.14 -26.31 -8.70
C PRO A 44 -5.55 -27.64 -8.02
N ALA A 45 -6.80 -28.06 -8.25
CA ALA A 45 -7.30 -29.29 -7.65
C ALA A 45 -6.53 -30.49 -8.19
N TYR A 46 -6.08 -31.37 -7.29
CA TYR A 46 -5.39 -32.62 -7.62
C TYR A 46 -4.09 -32.44 -8.43
N SER A 47 -3.41 -31.29 -8.31
CA SER A 47 -2.13 -31.02 -8.95
C SER A 47 -1.13 -30.39 -7.99
N ALA A 48 0.11 -30.89 -8.03
CA ALA A 48 1.28 -30.36 -7.35
C ALA A 48 1.87 -29.17 -8.10
N LYS A 49 1.47 -28.98 -9.36
CA LYS A 49 1.95 -27.94 -10.24
C LYS A 49 0.94 -26.81 -10.35
N VAL A 50 1.45 -25.58 -10.23
CA VAL A 50 0.72 -24.36 -10.52
C VAL A 50 1.20 -23.83 -11.86
N ASP A 51 0.26 -23.58 -12.76
CA ASP A 51 0.53 -22.90 -14.03
C ASP A 51 0.27 -21.39 -13.91
N LEU A 52 0.82 -20.64 -14.85
CA LEU A 52 0.45 -19.22 -15.01
C LEU A 52 -1.03 -19.10 -15.37
N VAL A 53 -1.68 -18.09 -14.78
CA VAL A 53 -2.98 -17.65 -15.26
C VAL A 53 -2.82 -17.12 -16.69
N LYS A 54 -3.77 -17.43 -17.57
CA LYS A 54 -3.71 -17.06 -18.98
C LYS A 54 -3.49 -15.55 -19.15
N ASP A 55 -2.50 -15.19 -19.97
CA ASP A 55 -2.10 -13.81 -20.28
C ASP A 55 -1.60 -12.99 -19.06
N GLU A 56 -1.37 -13.64 -17.92
CA GLU A 56 -0.93 -13.03 -16.67
C GLU A 56 0.43 -13.60 -16.24
N SER A 57 1.22 -12.79 -15.54
CA SER A 57 2.55 -13.21 -15.07
C SER A 57 2.51 -13.72 -13.60
N TYR A 58 1.42 -14.36 -13.19
CA TYR A 58 1.30 -14.97 -11.87
C TYR A 58 0.55 -16.31 -11.94
N GLY A 59 0.88 -17.22 -11.03
CA GLY A 59 0.13 -18.44 -10.75
C GLY A 59 -0.91 -18.20 -9.66
N LEU A 60 -2.03 -18.91 -9.71
CA LEU A 60 -3.13 -18.76 -8.75
C LEU A 60 -3.41 -20.08 -8.02
N VAL A 61 -3.32 -20.03 -6.70
CA VAL A 61 -3.81 -21.08 -5.81
C VAL A 61 -5.03 -20.56 -5.06
N ILE A 62 -6.09 -21.37 -4.98
CA ILE A 62 -7.30 -21.06 -4.22
C ILE A 62 -7.44 -22.09 -3.10
N ILE A 63 -7.47 -21.62 -1.86
CA ILE A 63 -7.62 -22.45 -0.66
C ILE A 63 -8.94 -22.08 0.02
N LYS A 64 -9.72 -23.08 0.42
CA LYS A 64 -10.91 -22.89 1.25
C LYS A 64 -10.57 -23.18 2.71
N THR A 65 -11.00 -22.29 3.61
CA THR A 65 -10.93 -22.47 5.06
C THR A 65 -12.33 -22.81 5.61
N PRO A 66 -12.45 -23.54 6.73
CA PRO A 66 -13.75 -23.87 7.33
C PRO A 66 -14.44 -22.66 7.98
N ASN A 67 -13.69 -21.62 8.34
CA ASN A 67 -14.22 -20.41 8.96
C ASN A 67 -13.28 -19.20 8.73
N SER A 68 -13.74 -18.02 9.18
CA SER A 68 -13.07 -16.73 8.99
C SER A 68 -12.03 -16.38 10.07
N THR A 69 -11.80 -17.25 11.06
CA THR A 69 -10.78 -17.04 12.13
C THR A 69 -9.38 -17.48 11.71
N ILE A 70 -9.29 -18.25 10.63
CA ILE A 70 -8.05 -18.72 10.04
C ILE A 70 -7.51 -17.64 9.11
N GLU A 71 -6.19 -17.47 9.12
CA GLU A 71 -5.45 -16.57 8.23
C GLU A 71 -4.43 -17.38 7.43
N LEU A 72 -4.31 -17.07 6.13
CA LEU A 72 -3.31 -17.66 5.25
C LEU A 72 -2.26 -16.62 4.87
N SER A 73 -1.03 -17.08 4.70
CA SER A 73 0.07 -16.31 4.11
C SER A 73 0.82 -17.14 3.07
N GLY A 74 1.62 -16.49 2.23
CA GLY A 74 2.31 -17.12 1.11
C GLY A 74 3.81 -16.87 1.15
N SER A 75 4.57 -17.74 0.48
CA SER A 75 5.96 -17.48 0.10
C SER A 75 6.19 -18.07 -1.29
N LEU A 76 6.91 -17.33 -2.13
CA LEU A 76 7.46 -17.84 -3.38
C LEU A 76 8.97 -17.93 -3.18
N GLU A 77 9.54 -19.10 -3.42
CA GLU A 77 10.97 -19.37 -3.24
C GLU A 77 11.59 -19.87 -4.53
N ASP A 78 12.81 -19.45 -4.85
CA ASP A 78 13.55 -20.01 -5.98
C ASP A 78 14.06 -21.43 -5.70
N GLU A 79 14.69 -22.07 -6.69
CA GLU A 79 15.25 -23.42 -6.56
C GLU A 79 16.34 -23.54 -5.48
N ALA A 80 16.98 -22.42 -5.11
CA ALA A 80 17.97 -22.37 -4.03
C ALA A 80 17.34 -22.14 -2.64
N GLY A 81 16.01 -21.97 -2.56
CA GLY A 81 15.28 -21.69 -1.33
C GLY A 81 15.31 -20.22 -0.90
N ASN A 82 15.73 -19.30 -1.79
CA ASN A 82 15.66 -17.87 -1.50
C ASN A 82 14.24 -17.36 -1.71
N LYS A 83 13.73 -16.61 -0.74
CA LYS A 83 12.42 -15.95 -0.86
C LYS A 83 12.46 -14.85 -1.92
N ILE A 84 11.41 -14.83 -2.74
CA ILE A 84 11.17 -13.79 -3.74
C ILE A 84 10.34 -12.68 -3.10
N GLU A 85 11.01 -11.56 -2.83
CA GLU A 85 10.36 -10.35 -2.35
C GLU A 85 9.33 -9.82 -3.36
N GLY A 86 8.11 -9.56 -2.89
CA GLY A 86 6.98 -9.17 -3.75
C GLY A 86 6.49 -10.28 -4.68
N GLY A 87 6.93 -11.53 -4.47
CA GLY A 87 6.55 -12.69 -5.28
C GLY A 87 5.20 -13.31 -4.92
N HIS A 88 4.44 -12.76 -3.98
CA HIS A 88 3.14 -13.30 -3.59
C HIS A 88 2.16 -12.22 -3.13
N LEU A 89 0.86 -12.52 -3.25
CA LEU A 89 -0.26 -11.74 -2.75
C LEU A 89 -1.34 -12.73 -2.27
N VAL A 90 -1.66 -12.72 -0.99
CA VAL A 90 -2.64 -13.62 -0.37
C VAL A 90 -3.75 -12.81 0.27
N TYR A 91 -5.00 -13.14 -0.07
CA TYR A 91 -6.15 -12.41 0.44
C TYR A 91 -7.41 -13.26 0.49
N LEU A 92 -8.31 -12.89 1.40
CA LEU A 92 -9.63 -13.48 1.52
C LEU A 92 -10.56 -12.88 0.47
N ASP A 93 -11.31 -13.73 -0.22
CA ASP A 93 -12.29 -13.33 -1.22
C ASP A 93 -13.42 -12.53 -0.55
N LYS A 94 -13.82 -11.43 -1.20
CA LYS A 94 -14.82 -10.51 -0.63
C LYS A 94 -16.21 -11.11 -0.63
N GLU A 95 -16.55 -11.91 -1.62
CA GLU A 95 -17.88 -12.51 -1.79
C GLU A 95 -18.02 -13.78 -0.96
N ASP A 96 -16.95 -14.57 -0.88
CA ASP A 96 -16.89 -15.78 -0.07
C ASP A 96 -15.77 -15.70 0.98
N GLN A 97 -16.15 -15.36 2.20
CA GLN A 97 -15.26 -15.23 3.37
C GLN A 97 -14.65 -16.56 3.86
N THR A 98 -14.78 -17.64 3.07
CA THR A 98 -14.08 -18.90 3.27
C THR A 98 -13.05 -19.19 2.18
N LEU A 99 -13.04 -18.45 1.07
CA LEU A 99 -12.11 -18.64 -0.03
C LEU A 99 -10.95 -17.67 0.04
N TRP A 100 -9.73 -18.19 0.02
CA TRP A 100 -8.50 -17.43 -0.07
C TRP A 100 -7.92 -17.54 -1.46
N ARG A 101 -7.56 -16.39 -2.03
CA ARG A 101 -6.85 -16.27 -3.30
C ARG A 101 -5.38 -15.98 -3.01
N CYS A 102 -4.52 -16.90 -3.43
CA CYS A 102 -3.08 -16.83 -3.26
C CYS A 102 -2.43 -16.71 -4.64
N GLN A 103 -2.01 -15.50 -5.00
CA GLN A 103 -1.32 -15.20 -6.25
C GLN A 103 0.18 -15.25 -6.02
N PHE A 104 0.92 -15.83 -6.97
CA PHE A 104 2.38 -15.97 -6.90
C PHE A 104 3.01 -15.49 -8.21
N ALA A 105 3.85 -14.47 -8.14
CA ALA A 105 4.43 -13.80 -9.30
C ALA A 105 5.95 -14.04 -9.38
N PRO A 106 6.42 -14.89 -10.32
CA PRO A 106 7.83 -15.12 -10.52
C PRO A 106 8.47 -13.92 -11.24
N PRO A 107 9.68 -13.48 -10.84
CA PRO A 107 10.32 -12.32 -11.43
C PRO A 107 10.94 -12.62 -12.81
N LYS A 108 11.15 -13.89 -13.13
CA LYS A 108 11.75 -14.39 -14.38
C LYS A 108 11.31 -15.83 -14.65
N ILE A 109 11.62 -16.31 -15.85
CA ILE A 109 11.50 -17.73 -16.22
C ILE A 109 12.42 -18.56 -15.31
N GLY A 110 11.93 -19.71 -14.84
CA GLY A 110 12.65 -20.57 -13.91
C GLY A 110 11.73 -21.49 -13.11
N LYS A 111 12.31 -22.21 -12.17
CA LYS A 111 11.59 -23.10 -11.25
C LYS A 111 11.48 -22.47 -9.88
N TYR A 112 10.32 -22.63 -9.28
CA TYR A 112 9.98 -22.05 -7.99
C TYR A 112 9.19 -23.02 -7.13
N ASN A 113 9.24 -22.79 -5.82
CA ASN A 113 8.40 -23.44 -4.83
C ASN A 113 7.42 -22.42 -4.26
N ILE A 114 6.13 -22.77 -4.29
CA ILE A 114 5.07 -22.01 -3.64
C ILE A 114 4.81 -22.65 -2.28
N PHE A 115 4.85 -21.86 -1.22
CA PHE A 115 4.42 -22.28 0.11
C PHE A 115 3.21 -21.48 0.54
N ILE A 116 2.21 -22.17 1.09
CA ILE A 116 1.09 -21.54 1.80
C ILE A 116 1.20 -21.93 3.27
N PHE A 117 1.16 -20.93 4.13
CA PHE A 117 1.18 -21.08 5.58
C PHE A 117 -0.19 -20.73 6.16
N VAL A 118 -0.47 -21.27 7.34
CA VAL A 118 -1.74 -21.08 8.06
C VAL A 118 -1.49 -20.66 9.50
N GLY A 119 -2.30 -19.72 10.00
CA GLY A 119 -2.31 -19.24 11.38
C GLY A 119 -3.71 -18.83 11.85
N GLN A 120 -3.81 -18.33 13.09
CA GLN A 120 -5.05 -17.78 13.67
C GLN A 120 -4.95 -16.26 13.84
N LYS A 121 -6.05 -15.54 13.58
CA LYS A 121 -6.11 -14.07 13.65
C LYS A 121 -5.82 -13.45 15.03
N SER A 122 -5.80 -14.24 16.11
CA SER A 122 -5.80 -13.72 17.50
C SER A 122 -4.49 -13.89 18.27
N SER A 123 -3.44 -14.47 17.69
CA SER A 123 -2.16 -14.58 18.39
C SER A 123 -1.19 -13.50 17.90
N GLN A 124 -0.74 -12.64 18.82
CA GLN A 124 0.47 -11.83 18.65
C GLN A 124 1.72 -12.70 18.35
N ASP A 125 1.60 -14.03 18.44
CA ASP A 125 2.58 -15.01 18.01
C ASP A 125 2.49 -15.33 16.50
N GLN A 126 3.56 -14.97 15.79
CA GLN A 126 3.83 -15.17 14.36
C GLN A 126 4.11 -16.64 13.96
N HIS A 127 3.52 -17.63 14.62
CA HIS A 127 3.77 -19.04 14.28
C HIS A 127 2.81 -19.51 13.18
N SER A 128 2.98 -18.98 11.97
CA SER A 128 2.34 -19.56 10.79
C SER A 128 3.02 -20.88 10.45
N ALA A 129 2.25 -21.98 10.44
CA ALA A 129 2.77 -23.29 10.08
C ALA A 129 2.61 -23.51 8.58
N ALA A 130 3.61 -24.12 7.92
CA ALA A 130 3.47 -24.52 6.53
C ALA A 130 2.30 -25.50 6.40
N ALA A 131 1.42 -25.28 5.42
CA ALA A 131 0.24 -26.09 5.18
C ALA A 131 0.37 -26.88 3.88
N VAL A 132 0.78 -26.24 2.80
CA VAL A 132 0.92 -26.90 1.48
C VAL A 132 2.05 -26.28 0.69
N GLN A 133 2.72 -27.12 -0.11
CA GLN A 133 3.74 -26.74 -1.07
C GLN A 133 3.36 -27.20 -2.48
N PHE A 134 3.55 -26.31 -3.45
CA PHE A 134 3.41 -26.58 -4.88
C PHE A 134 4.71 -26.29 -5.63
N ALA A 135 4.92 -26.99 -6.73
CA ALA A 135 5.92 -26.67 -7.73
C ALA A 135 5.36 -25.64 -8.73
N PHE A 136 6.20 -24.71 -9.15
CA PHE A 136 5.85 -23.69 -10.13
C PHE A 136 6.97 -23.56 -11.15
N ASP A 137 6.84 -24.33 -12.24
CA ASP A 137 7.77 -24.35 -13.36
C ASP A 137 7.31 -23.34 -14.41
N VAL A 138 8.11 -22.29 -14.63
CA VAL A 138 7.73 -21.14 -15.48
C VAL A 138 8.62 -21.15 -16.71
N ASP A 139 8.11 -21.65 -17.83
CA ASP A 139 8.84 -21.76 -19.11
C ASP A 139 8.67 -20.53 -20.01
N HIS A 140 7.65 -19.73 -19.75
CA HIS A 140 7.38 -18.45 -20.42
C HIS A 140 6.83 -17.46 -19.39
N LEU A 141 7.08 -16.15 -19.58
CA LEU A 141 6.60 -15.12 -18.65
C LEU A 141 6.13 -13.89 -19.42
N PRO A 142 4.84 -13.51 -19.34
CA PRO A 142 4.34 -12.26 -19.90
C PRO A 142 5.09 -11.05 -19.34
N LEU A 143 5.34 -10.04 -20.20
CA LEU A 143 6.04 -8.82 -19.84
C LEU A 143 5.07 -7.62 -19.79
N PRO A 144 5.25 -6.68 -18.84
CA PRO A 144 6.23 -6.71 -17.75
C PRO A 144 5.81 -7.70 -16.64
N PRO A 145 6.78 -8.29 -15.90
CA PRO A 145 6.46 -9.17 -14.79
C PRO A 145 5.81 -8.38 -13.65
N ILE A 146 4.80 -9.01 -13.03
CA ILE A 146 4.08 -8.50 -11.87
C ILE A 146 4.95 -8.67 -10.63
N SER A 147 4.86 -7.70 -9.72
CA SER A 147 5.30 -7.86 -8.33
C SER A 147 4.30 -7.17 -7.41
N TYR A 148 4.18 -7.66 -6.19
CA TYR A 148 3.22 -7.14 -5.23
C TYR A 148 3.94 -6.36 -4.12
N PRO A 149 3.42 -5.20 -3.70
CA PRO A 149 3.89 -4.58 -2.47
C PRO A 149 3.71 -5.53 -1.29
N HIS A 150 4.49 -5.33 -0.24
CA HIS A 150 4.17 -6.00 1.01
C HIS A 150 2.89 -5.37 1.55
N ILE A 151 1.95 -6.20 1.98
CA ILE A 151 0.65 -5.74 2.45
C ILE A 151 0.30 -6.42 3.77
N TRP A 152 -0.49 -5.71 4.58
CA TRP A 152 -1.02 -6.20 5.84
C TRP A 152 -2.53 -6.44 5.72
N SER A 153 -3.11 -7.21 6.64
CA SER A 153 -4.55 -7.52 6.66
C SER A 153 -5.44 -6.27 6.60
N ALA A 154 -5.02 -5.19 7.27
CA ALA A 154 -5.69 -3.90 7.24
C ALA A 154 -5.92 -3.34 5.81
N PHE A 155 -5.06 -3.69 4.84
CA PHE A 155 -5.26 -3.34 3.43
C PHE A 155 -6.61 -3.80 2.90
N PHE A 156 -6.99 -5.04 3.23
CA PHE A 156 -8.25 -5.63 2.81
C PHE A 156 -9.41 -5.16 3.67
N ASP A 157 -9.22 -5.09 4.98
CA ASP A 157 -10.26 -4.65 5.93
C ASP A 157 -10.73 -3.23 5.63
N ASP A 158 -9.82 -2.35 5.20
CA ASP A 158 -10.11 -0.94 4.86
C ASP A 158 -10.48 -0.72 3.40
N ASN A 159 -10.59 -1.80 2.61
CA ASN A 159 -10.86 -1.77 1.18
C ASN A 159 -9.92 -0.82 0.41
N ILE A 160 -8.62 -0.88 0.73
CA ILE A 160 -7.62 -0.15 -0.01
C ILE A 160 -7.41 -0.80 -1.37
N GLU A 161 -7.36 0.02 -2.42
CA GLU A 161 -7.06 -0.40 -3.79
C GLU A 161 -5.89 0.43 -4.31
N ILE A 162 -4.88 -0.24 -4.87
CA ILE A 162 -3.73 0.44 -5.49
C ILE A 162 -4.08 0.75 -6.95
N ILE A 163 -4.23 2.03 -7.24
CA ILE A 163 -4.48 2.53 -8.61
C ILE A 163 -3.16 2.66 -9.37
N LYS A 164 -2.11 3.15 -8.68
CA LYS A 164 -0.75 3.27 -9.25
C LYS A 164 0.32 3.16 -8.15
N PRO A 165 1.39 2.37 -8.32
CA PRO A 165 1.66 1.51 -9.48
C PRO A 165 0.75 0.27 -9.45
N LYS A 166 0.07 -0.01 -10.56
CA LYS A 166 -0.61 -1.29 -10.68
C LYS A 166 0.45 -2.37 -10.87
N ASN A 167 0.30 -3.50 -10.20
CA ASN A 167 1.10 -4.71 -10.43
C ASN A 167 2.63 -4.56 -10.21
N SER A 168 3.08 -3.61 -9.40
CA SER A 168 4.50 -3.48 -9.07
C SER A 168 4.71 -3.09 -7.61
N ARG A 169 5.64 -3.76 -6.92
CA ARG A 169 6.19 -3.30 -5.64
C ARG A 169 7.11 -2.09 -5.81
N TYR A 170 7.70 -1.96 -6.99
CA TYR A 170 8.74 -0.98 -7.25
C TYR A 170 8.16 0.28 -7.88
N ILE A 171 8.64 1.42 -7.37
CA ILE A 171 8.43 2.74 -7.95
C ILE A 171 9.71 3.15 -8.66
N ASP A 172 9.57 3.57 -9.91
CA ASP A 172 10.64 4.20 -10.66
C ASP A 172 10.56 5.72 -10.53
N TRP A 173 11.73 6.36 -10.41
CA TRP A 173 11.81 7.82 -10.32
C TRP A 173 11.31 8.47 -11.63
N PRO A 174 10.39 9.46 -11.57
CA PRO A 174 9.83 10.09 -12.76
C PRO A 174 10.80 11.14 -13.35
N SER A 175 11.96 10.70 -13.82
CA SER A 175 13.07 11.56 -14.29
C SER A 175 12.68 12.60 -15.35
N LYS A 176 11.64 12.34 -16.14
CA LYS A 176 11.14 13.28 -17.17
C LYS A 176 10.26 14.40 -16.64
N ALA A 177 9.63 14.23 -15.46
CA ALA A 177 8.67 15.19 -14.92
C ALA A 177 9.34 16.31 -14.10
N ASN A 178 10.56 16.07 -13.62
CA ASN A 178 11.34 16.97 -12.79
C ASN A 178 10.58 17.56 -11.59
N THR A 179 9.66 16.79 -11.01
CA THR A 179 8.74 17.26 -9.96
C THR A 179 9.35 17.28 -8.56
N GLY A 180 10.53 16.67 -8.36
CA GLY A 180 11.13 16.51 -7.02
C GLY A 180 10.46 15.44 -6.15
N TYR A 181 9.46 14.73 -6.66
CA TYR A 181 8.75 13.66 -5.94
C TYR A 181 8.28 12.53 -6.87
N CYS A 182 8.03 11.36 -6.30
CA CYS A 182 7.25 10.28 -6.92
C CYS A 182 5.87 10.15 -6.26
N LYS A 183 4.95 9.40 -6.87
CA LYS A 183 3.57 9.28 -6.36
C LYS A 183 3.03 7.86 -6.42
N ILE A 184 2.24 7.53 -5.40
CA ILE A 184 1.36 6.36 -5.33
C ILE A 184 -0.08 6.86 -5.28
N LEU A 185 -0.94 6.23 -6.07
CA LEU A 185 -2.37 6.54 -6.12
C LEU A 185 -3.13 5.38 -5.51
N VAL A 186 -3.95 5.65 -4.50
CA VAL A 186 -4.79 4.63 -3.87
C VAL A 186 -6.23 5.11 -3.72
N ARG A 187 -7.16 4.17 -3.76
CA ARG A 187 -8.56 4.38 -3.39
C ARG A 187 -8.82 3.69 -2.06
N SER A 188 -9.70 4.25 -1.25
CA SER A 188 -10.16 3.66 0.01
C SER A 188 -11.66 3.86 0.15
N SER A 189 -12.27 3.25 1.17
CA SER A 189 -13.60 3.67 1.60
C SER A 189 -13.60 5.11 2.13
N ASP A 190 -14.74 5.80 2.04
CA ASP A 190 -14.86 7.22 2.43
C ASP A 190 -14.58 7.49 3.91
N LYS A 191 -14.67 6.48 4.77
CA LYS A 191 -14.43 6.63 6.21
C LYS A 191 -12.97 6.45 6.61
N VAL A 192 -12.13 5.96 5.69
CA VAL A 192 -10.72 5.68 5.96
C VAL A 192 -9.88 6.90 5.62
N TYR A 193 -8.95 7.25 6.52
CA TYR A 193 -7.91 8.24 6.29
C TYR A 193 -6.62 7.54 5.89
N VAL A 194 -6.00 7.99 4.80
CA VAL A 194 -4.70 7.48 4.36
C VAL A 194 -3.59 8.44 4.79
N SER A 195 -2.49 7.89 5.26
CA SER A 195 -1.24 8.61 5.48
C SER A 195 -0.05 7.82 4.94
N ALA A 196 1.13 8.42 4.90
CA ALA A 196 2.30 7.81 4.29
C ALA A 196 3.59 8.19 5.02
N GLY A 197 4.53 7.25 5.04
CA GLY A 197 5.87 7.38 5.57
C GLY A 197 6.92 7.10 4.49
N LEU A 198 8.07 7.77 4.61
CA LEU A 198 9.21 7.60 3.74
C LEU A 198 10.44 7.34 4.59
N LYS A 199 11.16 6.26 4.30
CA LYS A 199 12.32 5.83 5.07
C LYS A 199 13.48 5.52 4.14
N ASP A 200 14.66 6.05 4.48
CA ASP A 200 15.90 5.81 3.74
C ASP A 200 16.31 4.34 3.90
N GLY A 201 16.45 3.62 2.78
CA GLY A 201 16.68 2.18 2.79
C GLY A 201 18.08 1.76 3.24
N LEU A 202 19.03 2.69 3.36
CA LEU A 202 20.38 2.40 3.85
C LEU A 202 20.51 2.66 5.36
N THR A 203 20.01 3.82 5.81
CA THR A 203 20.13 4.26 7.22
C THR A 203 18.96 3.80 8.08
N GLY A 204 17.83 3.49 7.46
CA GLY A 204 16.58 3.17 8.15
C GLY A 204 15.90 4.38 8.81
N ASN A 205 16.38 5.59 8.56
CA ASN A 205 15.82 6.81 9.16
C ASN A 205 14.60 7.30 8.36
N ASN A 206 13.62 7.83 9.08
CA ASN A 206 12.50 8.53 8.45
C ASN A 206 12.98 9.82 7.79
N VAL A 207 12.46 10.10 6.60
CA VAL A 207 12.70 11.36 5.90
C VAL A 207 11.70 12.40 6.42
N THR A 208 12.19 13.36 7.22
CA THR A 208 11.37 14.46 7.75
C THR A 208 10.73 15.25 6.61
N ASN A 209 9.41 15.44 6.69
CA ASN A 209 8.62 16.11 5.66
C ASN A 209 8.80 15.52 4.24
N GLY A 210 9.17 14.23 4.16
CA GLY A 210 9.33 13.51 2.89
C GLY A 210 8.01 13.02 2.29
N THR A 211 6.86 13.22 2.95
CA THR A 211 5.55 12.77 2.46
C THR A 211 4.46 13.83 2.53
N LEU A 212 3.63 13.87 1.48
CA LEU A 212 2.39 14.63 1.43
C LEU A 212 1.29 13.71 0.91
N VAL A 213 0.18 13.63 1.65
CA VAL A 213 -0.98 12.85 1.23
C VAL A 213 -2.15 13.81 1.05
N ASN A 214 -2.60 13.91 -0.19
CA ASN A 214 -3.75 14.72 -0.59
C ASN A 214 -4.93 13.80 -0.93
N PHE A 215 -6.16 14.29 -0.78
CA PHE A 215 -7.36 13.60 -1.25
C PHE A 215 -8.01 14.40 -2.37
N ASP A 216 -8.15 13.79 -3.55
CA ASP A 216 -8.83 14.36 -4.69
C ASP A 216 -10.33 14.05 -4.58
N HIS A 217 -11.15 15.08 -4.36
CA HIS A 217 -12.60 14.96 -4.17
C HIS A 217 -13.37 14.72 -5.47
N GLU A 218 -12.80 15.01 -6.63
CA GLU A 218 -13.44 14.73 -7.91
C GLU A 218 -13.31 13.25 -8.27
N THR A 219 -12.14 12.67 -8.03
CA THR A 219 -11.84 11.29 -8.40
C THR A 219 -11.98 10.29 -7.25
N HIS A 220 -12.11 10.77 -6.00
CA HIS A 220 -12.07 9.97 -4.77
C HIS A 220 -10.78 9.13 -4.65
N ILE A 221 -9.65 9.73 -5.02
CA ILE A 221 -8.32 9.08 -4.99
C ILE A 221 -7.39 9.83 -4.04
N TRP A 222 -6.68 9.07 -3.22
CA TRP A 222 -5.57 9.58 -2.41
C TRP A 222 -4.30 9.68 -3.26
N HIS A 223 -3.73 10.87 -3.30
CA HIS A 223 -2.43 11.16 -3.91
C HIS A 223 -1.35 11.13 -2.82
N CYS A 224 -0.64 10.01 -2.71
CA CYS A 224 0.47 9.84 -1.78
C CYS A 224 1.77 10.23 -2.48
N LEU A 225 2.31 11.40 -2.14
CA LEU A 225 3.52 11.97 -2.73
C LEU A 225 4.71 11.73 -1.81
N PHE A 226 5.86 11.43 -2.41
CA PHE A 226 7.09 11.09 -1.70
C PHE A 226 8.29 11.86 -2.28
N ALA A 227 8.93 12.66 -1.44
CA ALA A 227 10.06 13.51 -1.75
C ALA A 227 11.33 12.96 -1.03
N PRO A 228 12.12 12.11 -1.71
CA PRO A 228 13.36 11.56 -1.18
C PRO A 228 14.43 12.64 -0.99
N SER A 229 15.21 12.51 0.08
CA SER A 229 16.23 13.49 0.48
C SER A 229 17.59 13.31 -0.21
N ASN A 230 17.84 12.16 -0.82
CA ASN A 230 19.12 11.81 -1.45
C ASN A 230 18.92 10.90 -2.68
N THR A 231 20.01 10.64 -3.39
CA THR A 231 20.06 9.78 -4.58
C THR A 231 20.94 8.55 -4.33
N GLY A 232 20.89 7.57 -5.24
CA GLY A 232 21.79 6.41 -5.23
C GLY A 232 21.43 5.32 -4.22
N VAL A 233 20.43 5.53 -3.37
CA VAL A 233 19.93 4.53 -2.40
C VAL A 233 18.43 4.28 -2.61
N PRO A 234 17.93 3.07 -2.28
CA PRO A 234 16.49 2.80 -2.30
C PRO A 234 15.79 3.45 -1.10
N PHE A 235 14.46 3.62 -1.21
CA PHE A 235 13.62 4.05 -0.09
C PHE A 235 12.44 3.12 0.12
N GLU A 236 12.05 2.96 1.38
CA GLU A 236 10.82 2.28 1.80
C GLU A 236 9.68 3.31 1.84
N LEU A 237 8.58 2.99 1.17
CA LEU A 237 7.39 3.83 1.03
C LEU A 237 6.23 3.10 1.71
N THR A 238 5.87 3.50 2.92
CA THR A 238 4.81 2.84 3.69
C THR A 238 3.53 3.65 3.64
N LEU A 239 2.43 3.02 3.29
CA LEU A 239 1.08 3.56 3.42
C LEU A 239 0.46 3.07 4.73
N PHE A 240 -0.26 3.97 5.38
CA PHE A 240 -1.01 3.69 6.59
C PHE A 240 -2.48 4.08 6.41
N ALA A 241 -3.36 3.35 7.08
CA ALA A 241 -4.79 3.65 7.16
C ALA A 241 -5.22 3.88 8.61
N ARG A 242 -6.21 4.74 8.81
CA ARG A 242 -6.83 5.01 10.12
C ARG A 242 -8.32 5.25 9.95
N ARG A 243 -9.13 4.69 10.83
CA ARG A 243 -10.58 4.96 10.91
C ARG A 243 -10.87 6.13 11.86
N PRO A 244 -12.06 6.78 11.80
CA PRO A 244 -12.34 8.00 12.56
C PRO A 244 -12.25 7.84 14.08
N ASN A 245 -12.45 6.62 14.60
CA ASN A 245 -12.45 6.30 16.02
C ASN A 245 -11.15 5.60 16.48
N GLU A 246 -10.13 5.55 15.64
CA GLU A 246 -8.84 4.96 15.96
C GLU A 246 -7.82 6.05 16.27
N ASP A 247 -7.08 5.86 17.37
CA ASP A 247 -6.02 6.78 17.80
C ASP A 247 -4.74 6.63 16.98
N LYS A 248 -4.53 5.46 16.36
CA LYS A 248 -3.31 5.12 15.63
C LYS A 248 -3.63 4.64 14.23
N SER A 249 -2.72 4.95 13.32
CA SER A 249 -2.78 4.38 11.97
C SER A 249 -2.12 3.01 11.95
N HIS A 250 -2.59 2.14 11.07
CA HIS A 250 -2.07 0.80 10.83
C HIS A 250 -1.38 0.75 9.45
N SER A 251 -0.26 0.04 9.35
CA SER A 251 0.39 -0.19 8.04
C SER A 251 -0.55 -0.99 7.14
N VAL A 252 -0.66 -0.60 5.88
CA VAL A 252 -1.50 -1.30 4.89
C VAL A 252 -0.73 -1.78 3.68
N ALA A 253 0.24 -1.01 3.19
CA ALA A 253 1.07 -1.42 2.06
C ALA A 253 2.46 -0.79 2.13
N GLU A 254 3.46 -1.49 1.60
CA GLU A 254 4.84 -1.02 1.51
C GLU A 254 5.43 -1.30 0.14
N PHE A 255 5.97 -0.22 -0.45
CA PHE A 255 6.61 -0.21 -1.75
C PHE A 255 8.09 0.16 -1.61
N ILE A 256 8.85 -0.09 -2.67
CA ILE A 256 10.26 0.29 -2.75
C ILE A 256 10.45 1.30 -3.87
N LEU A 257 10.92 2.50 -3.53
CA LEU A 257 11.50 3.41 -4.53
C LEU A 257 12.88 2.90 -4.91
N ARG A 258 13.08 2.59 -6.19
CA ARG A 258 14.42 2.20 -6.68
C ARG A 258 15.40 3.37 -6.55
N PRO A 259 16.72 3.08 -6.43
CA PRO A 259 17.74 4.11 -6.37
C PRO A 259 17.57 5.17 -7.46
N ILE A 260 17.49 6.42 -7.03
CA ILE A 260 17.38 7.56 -7.92
C ILE A 260 18.75 7.80 -8.55
N PRO A 261 18.87 7.91 -9.88
CA PRO A 261 20.14 8.25 -10.51
C PRO A 261 20.65 9.60 -9.99
N ASN A 262 21.96 9.74 -9.76
CA ASN A 262 22.56 10.95 -9.15
C ASN A 262 22.31 12.25 -9.93
N ASN A 263 22.00 12.15 -11.23
CA ASN A 263 21.69 13.29 -12.09
C ASN A 263 20.17 13.51 -12.30
N ALA A 264 19.31 12.72 -11.66
CA ALA A 264 17.86 12.75 -11.87
C ALA A 264 17.11 13.61 -10.84
N LEU A 265 17.73 13.97 -9.72
CA LEU A 265 17.16 14.86 -8.72
C LEU A 265 17.71 16.28 -8.93
N THR A 266 17.16 17.01 -9.90
CA THR A 266 17.64 18.36 -10.22
C THR A 266 17.07 19.43 -9.27
N GLN A 267 15.93 19.14 -8.65
CA GLN A 267 15.31 19.96 -7.62
C GLN A 267 14.96 19.07 -6.43
N SER A 268 15.74 19.17 -5.36
CA SER A 268 15.37 18.59 -4.08
C SER A 268 14.23 19.41 -3.48
N MET A 269 13.30 18.74 -2.82
CA MET A 269 12.20 19.38 -2.13
C MET A 269 11.89 18.65 -0.84
N THR A 270 11.29 19.38 0.09
CA THR A 270 10.57 18.82 1.23
C THR A 270 9.13 19.28 1.13
N PHE A 271 8.18 18.55 1.69
CA PHE A 271 6.80 19.03 1.75
C PHE A 271 6.59 19.96 2.96
N PRO A 272 5.53 20.77 2.99
CA PRO A 272 5.13 21.47 4.21
C PRO A 272 4.82 20.48 5.34
N GLU A 273 5.08 20.91 6.58
CA GLU A 273 4.63 20.19 7.76
C GLU A 273 3.10 20.22 7.82
N ARG A 274 2.47 19.07 8.10
CA ARG A 274 1.02 18.92 8.14
C ARG A 274 0.53 18.77 9.57
N TYR A 275 -0.52 19.50 9.88
CA TYR A 275 -1.26 19.34 11.13
C TYR A 275 -2.46 18.41 10.95
N LEU A 276 -2.93 17.84 12.05
CA LEU A 276 -4.06 16.89 12.06
C LEU A 276 -5.33 17.39 11.34
N PRO A 277 -5.73 18.68 11.45
CA PRO A 277 -6.91 19.18 10.75
C PRO A 277 -6.81 19.06 9.22
N PHE A 278 -5.62 19.20 8.61
CA PHE A 278 -5.42 19.00 7.17
C PHE A 278 -5.77 17.56 6.75
N CYS A 279 -5.32 16.59 7.54
CA CYS A 279 -5.58 15.17 7.30
C CYS A 279 -7.06 14.82 7.52
N ASN A 280 -7.67 15.34 8.58
CA ASN A 280 -9.07 15.05 8.93
C ASN A 280 -10.07 15.67 7.95
N ALA A 281 -9.78 16.88 7.44
CA ALA A 281 -10.62 17.54 6.45
C ALA A 281 -10.39 17.02 5.03
N LYS A 282 -9.46 16.06 4.83
CA LYS A 282 -9.09 15.51 3.52
C LYS A 282 -8.72 16.60 2.52
N CYS A 283 -7.86 17.53 2.94
CA CYS A 283 -7.46 18.64 2.09
C CYS A 283 -6.64 18.18 0.86
N LEU A 284 -6.65 19.02 -0.17
CA LEU A 284 -5.81 18.88 -1.37
C LEU A 284 -4.96 20.13 -1.54
N LEU A 285 -3.66 20.00 -1.25
CA LEU A 285 -2.69 21.06 -1.57
C LEU A 285 -2.30 20.98 -3.05
N ILE A 286 -2.52 22.06 -3.79
CA ILE A 286 -2.17 22.18 -5.21
C ILE A 286 -0.80 22.87 -5.36
N GLU A 287 -0.63 24.04 -4.74
CA GLU A 287 0.63 24.78 -4.72
C GLU A 287 0.74 25.72 -3.51
N PRO A 288 1.95 26.05 -3.04
CA PRO A 288 3.24 25.45 -3.41
C PRO A 288 3.41 24.07 -2.73
N LEU A 289 3.99 23.10 -3.43
CA LEU A 289 4.26 21.78 -2.83
C LEU A 289 5.58 21.75 -2.05
N ASN A 290 6.52 22.65 -2.35
CA ASN A 290 7.77 22.75 -1.60
C ASN A 290 7.51 23.46 -0.26
N GLY A 291 7.87 22.80 0.83
CA GLY A 291 7.74 23.26 2.21
C GLY A 291 8.73 24.35 2.57
N VAL A 292 9.72 24.61 1.71
CA VAL A 292 10.68 25.71 1.87
C VAL A 292 10.35 26.81 0.88
N LEU A 293 10.09 28.01 1.39
CA LEU A 293 9.76 29.21 0.63
C LEU A 293 10.94 30.17 0.56
N GLU A 294 11.02 30.92 -0.54
CA GLU A 294 12.04 31.95 -0.72
C GLU A 294 11.68 33.19 0.10
N ARG A 295 12.66 33.69 0.87
CA ARG A 295 12.48 34.87 1.73
C ARG A 295 12.07 36.12 0.94
N GLN A 296 11.15 36.92 1.50
CA GLN A 296 10.67 38.17 0.89
C GLN A 296 10.05 38.02 -0.51
N SER A 297 9.72 36.79 -0.92
CA SER A 297 9.03 36.53 -2.18
C SER A 297 7.51 36.64 -2.03
N PHE A 298 6.81 36.74 -3.16
CA PHE A 298 5.36 36.57 -3.21
C PHE A 298 5.05 35.18 -3.73
N VAL A 299 4.41 34.36 -2.91
CA VAL A 299 4.10 32.97 -3.24
C VAL A 299 2.60 32.81 -3.36
N HIS A 300 2.19 32.14 -4.44
CA HIS A 300 0.80 31.79 -4.67
C HIS A 300 0.48 30.47 -3.96
N PHE A 301 -0.57 30.48 -3.16
CA PHE A 301 -1.10 29.32 -2.46
C PHE A 301 -2.45 28.94 -3.04
N ARG A 302 -2.60 27.66 -3.36
CA ARG A 302 -3.87 27.06 -3.77
C ARG A 302 -4.08 25.74 -3.04
N CYS A 303 -5.15 25.65 -2.27
CA CYS A 303 -5.47 24.50 -1.44
C CYS A 303 -6.99 24.32 -1.34
N GLN A 304 -7.49 23.11 -1.61
CA GLN A 304 -8.88 22.75 -1.34
C GLN A 304 -9.01 22.32 0.12
N ILE A 305 -9.89 22.99 0.87
CA ILE A 305 -10.06 22.81 2.32
C ILE A 305 -11.56 22.59 2.61
N PRO A 306 -12.05 21.35 2.40
CA PRO A 306 -13.48 21.05 2.52
C PRO A 306 -14.09 21.43 3.85
N GLY A 307 -15.23 22.12 3.81
CA GLY A 307 -15.99 22.52 5.01
C GLY A 307 -15.40 23.66 5.83
N ALA A 308 -14.27 24.26 5.41
CA ALA A 308 -13.74 25.45 6.05
C ALA A 308 -14.69 26.64 5.83
N GLN A 309 -14.98 27.36 6.91
CA GLN A 309 -15.77 28.59 6.88
C GLN A 309 -14.88 29.80 6.58
N GLN A 310 -13.66 29.76 7.10
CA GLN A 310 -12.64 30.79 6.94
C GLN A 310 -11.25 30.16 6.90
N VAL A 311 -10.37 30.75 6.13
CA VAL A 311 -8.95 30.41 6.03
C VAL A 311 -8.16 31.65 6.36
N ASN A 312 -7.15 31.51 7.19
CA ASN A 312 -6.28 32.63 7.56
C ASN A 312 -4.83 32.14 7.63
N VAL A 313 -3.88 33.06 7.56
CA VAL A 313 -2.47 32.76 7.47
C VAL A 313 -1.70 33.60 8.46
N THR A 314 -0.72 33.00 9.12
CA THR A 314 0.30 33.75 9.84
C THR A 314 1.60 33.79 9.05
N VAL A 315 2.28 34.93 9.11
CA VAL A 315 3.63 35.12 8.59
C VAL A 315 4.51 35.55 9.75
N ASP A 316 5.55 34.78 10.04
CA ASP A 316 6.45 34.98 11.19
C ASP A 316 5.72 35.07 12.56
N GLY A 317 4.53 34.46 12.66
CA GLY A 317 3.69 34.43 13.87
C GLY A 317 2.62 35.52 13.94
N GLU A 318 2.63 36.48 13.01
CA GLU A 318 1.64 37.55 12.93
C GLU A 318 0.54 37.18 11.93
N TRP A 319 -0.72 37.38 12.31
CA TRP A 319 -1.85 37.16 11.40
C TRP A 319 -1.85 38.20 10.29
N ILE A 320 -2.26 37.80 9.09
CA ILE A 320 -2.56 38.77 8.03
C ILE A 320 -3.88 39.46 8.42
N GLU A 321 -3.78 40.71 8.86
CA GLU A 321 -4.84 41.43 9.60
C GLU A 321 -6.05 41.84 8.73
N ASP A 322 -5.95 41.73 7.39
CA ASP A 322 -6.96 42.22 6.45
C ASP A 322 -7.70 41.07 5.76
N ASP A 323 -8.88 40.75 6.30
CA ASP A 323 -9.92 39.83 5.82
C ASP A 323 -9.52 38.34 5.65
N PRO A 324 -10.01 37.42 6.51
CA PRO A 324 -9.81 35.99 6.30
C PRO A 324 -10.43 35.56 4.96
N TRP A 325 -9.72 34.70 4.25
CA TRP A 325 -10.22 34.13 3.01
C TRP A 325 -11.44 33.28 3.28
N LYS A 326 -12.51 33.56 2.53
CA LYS A 326 -13.67 32.67 2.46
C LYS A 326 -13.42 31.72 1.29
N PRO A 327 -13.36 30.40 1.53
CA PRO A 327 -13.26 29.43 0.45
C PRO A 327 -14.37 29.66 -0.59
N ASN A 328 -14.06 29.45 -1.86
CA ASN A 328 -15.05 29.58 -2.94
C ASN A 328 -16.03 28.40 -2.95
N GLU A 329 -16.92 28.33 -3.96
CA GLU A 329 -17.92 27.26 -4.09
C GLU A 329 -17.33 25.83 -4.16
N ASN A 330 -16.04 25.70 -4.44
CA ASN A 330 -15.31 24.42 -4.49
C ASN A 330 -14.45 24.18 -3.24
N ASP A 331 -14.70 24.91 -2.14
CA ASP A 331 -13.89 24.91 -0.92
C ASP A 331 -12.42 25.29 -1.16
N MET A 332 -12.14 26.09 -2.20
CA MET A 332 -10.77 26.46 -2.56
C MET A 332 -10.31 27.73 -1.83
N PHE A 333 -9.16 27.64 -1.17
CA PHE A 333 -8.31 28.77 -0.81
C PHE A 333 -7.35 29.05 -1.97
N ASP A 334 -7.33 30.29 -2.45
CA ASP A 334 -6.51 30.77 -3.56
C ASP A 334 -6.04 32.19 -3.24
N GLY A 335 -4.75 32.35 -2.92
CA GLY A 335 -4.24 33.62 -2.42
C GLY A 335 -2.72 33.78 -2.59
N VAL A 336 -2.28 35.02 -2.80
CA VAL A 336 -0.85 35.37 -2.87
C VAL A 336 -0.40 35.94 -1.54
N ILE A 337 0.70 35.42 -1.00
CA ILE A 337 1.18 35.77 0.34
C ILE A 337 2.61 36.26 0.22
N GLN A 338 2.90 37.38 0.87
CA GLN A 338 4.26 37.86 1.04
C GLN A 338 4.97 37.03 2.11
N VAL A 339 6.04 36.34 1.72
CA VAL A 339 6.81 35.48 2.62
C VAL A 339 7.68 36.32 3.53
N GLY A 340 7.60 36.04 4.83
CA GLY A 340 8.41 36.66 5.87
C GLY A 340 9.84 36.13 5.91
N ASN A 341 10.36 35.91 7.11
CA ASN A 341 11.75 35.55 7.37
C ASN A 341 11.91 34.15 7.98
N LYS A 342 10.87 33.60 8.60
CA LYS A 342 10.93 32.36 9.40
C LYS A 342 9.97 31.32 8.89
N GLU A 343 8.68 31.64 8.85
CA GLU A 343 7.64 30.66 8.56
C GLU A 343 6.35 31.29 8.04
N VAL A 344 5.57 30.47 7.33
CA VAL A 344 4.20 30.76 6.92
C VAL A 344 3.33 29.59 7.36
N ILE A 345 2.25 29.85 8.09
CA ILE A 345 1.33 28.81 8.56
C ILE A 345 -0.09 29.11 8.07
N ILE A 346 -0.68 28.15 7.36
CA ILE A 346 -2.07 28.21 6.91
C ILE A 346 -2.96 27.58 7.97
N TYR A 347 -4.05 28.26 8.31
CA TYR A 347 -5.06 27.82 9.25
C TYR A 347 -6.44 27.79 8.62
N ALA A 348 -7.31 26.94 9.13
CA ALA A 348 -8.73 26.98 8.81
C ALA A 348 -9.60 26.93 10.06
N ASN A 349 -10.72 27.61 9.97
CA ASN A 349 -11.83 27.51 10.89
C ASN A 349 -12.93 26.65 10.24
N PHE A 350 -13.37 25.61 10.94
CA PHE A 350 -14.41 24.69 10.49
C PHE A 350 -15.75 24.88 11.23
N ASP A 351 -15.80 25.82 12.20
CA ASP A 351 -16.99 26.08 12.99
C ASP A 351 -17.31 27.58 13.00
N SER A 352 -18.37 27.93 12.28
CA SER A 352 -18.90 29.30 12.18
C SER A 352 -19.21 29.98 13.52
N LYS A 353 -19.34 29.21 14.62
CA LYS A 353 -19.62 29.71 15.97
C LYS A 353 -18.38 29.84 16.84
N SER A 354 -17.24 29.34 16.37
CA SER A 354 -15.96 29.38 17.08
C SER A 354 -15.03 30.37 16.40
N GLU A 355 -14.23 31.09 17.17
CA GLU A 355 -13.10 31.87 16.65
C GLU A 355 -11.81 31.04 16.59
N SER A 356 -11.86 29.74 16.91
CA SER A 356 -10.69 28.87 16.91
C SER A 356 -10.26 28.49 15.50
N TYR A 357 -8.96 28.57 15.26
CA TYR A 357 -8.33 28.17 14.02
C TYR A 357 -7.47 26.93 14.24
N GLY A 358 -7.64 25.91 13.39
CA GLY A 358 -6.77 24.74 13.35
C GLY A 358 -5.66 24.98 12.34
N GLY A 359 -4.40 24.78 12.74
CA GLY A 359 -3.29 24.76 11.79
C GLY A 359 -3.52 23.67 10.74
N LEU A 360 -3.15 23.95 9.49
CA LEU A 360 -3.23 23.01 8.37
C LEU A 360 -1.85 22.64 7.87
N LEU A 361 -1.09 23.66 7.44
CA LEU A 361 0.19 23.52 6.77
C LEU A 361 1.16 24.55 7.31
N LYS A 362 2.39 24.12 7.56
CA LYS A 362 3.50 24.98 7.96
C LYS A 362 4.64 24.87 6.96
N TYR A 363 5.09 26.04 6.51
CA TYR A 363 6.22 26.22 5.61
C TYR A 363 7.36 26.90 6.36
N THR A 364 8.59 26.53 6.02
CA THR A 364 9.79 27.22 6.48
C THR A 364 10.30 28.18 5.42
N VAL A 365 11.08 29.17 5.82
CA VAL A 365 11.67 30.16 4.92
C VAL A 365 13.19 30.00 4.89
N SER A 366 13.80 29.99 3.70
CA SER A 366 15.25 29.97 3.51
C SER A 366 15.76 31.29 2.96
#